data_AF-A0A938Y7Z0-F1
#
_entry.id   AF-A0A938Y7Z0-F1
#
_cell.length_a   1.000
_cell.length_b   1.000
_cell.length_c   1.000
_cell.angle_alpha   90.00
_cell.angle_beta   90.00
_cell.angle_gamma   90.00
#
_symmetry.space_group_name_H-M   'P 1'
#
loop_
_entity.id
_entity.type
_entity.pdbx_description
1 polymer ?
#
loop_
_entity_poly.entity_id
_entity_poly.type
_entity_poly.pdbx_seq_one_letter_code
_entity_poly.pdbx_strand_id
1 'polypeptide(L)' 'MTGPDESSQQAPQAAPQEAARPEPEWKRRRRLAEIFGDVEPSVTSDEIDPGERSAARAKESASERWLKSQVPPHHGG' A
#
# COMPACT_ATOMS: atom_id res chain seq x y z
N MET A 1 -24.24 -34.08 -50.29
CA MET A 1 -24.22 -32.73 -49.69
C MET A 1 -22.94 -32.63 -48.86
N THR A 2 -22.16 -31.59 -49.16
CA THR A 2 -20.85 -31.21 -48.61
C THR A 2 -20.90 -31.02 -47.08
N GLY A 3 -19.95 -31.61 -46.34
CA GLY A 3 -19.45 -31.02 -45.08
C GLY A 3 -18.22 -30.15 -45.38
N PRO A 4 -17.57 -29.45 -44.43
CA PRO A 4 -17.73 -29.45 -42.96
C PRO A 4 -17.89 -28.02 -42.38
N ASP A 5 -18.06 -27.85 -41.07
CA ASP A 5 -17.50 -26.67 -40.37
C ASP A 5 -17.22 -26.99 -38.90
N GLU A 6 -15.95 -27.27 -38.63
CA GLU A 6 -15.35 -27.08 -37.31
C GLU A 6 -15.43 -25.58 -36.98
N SER A 7 -16.49 -25.16 -36.29
CA SER A 7 -16.51 -23.84 -35.66
C SER A 7 -15.57 -23.84 -34.45
N SER A 8 -14.33 -23.54 -34.82
CA SER A 8 -13.20 -23.08 -34.03
C SER A 8 -13.56 -22.49 -32.67
N GLN A 9 -12.94 -23.08 -31.65
CA GLN A 9 -12.00 -22.38 -30.78
C GLN A 9 -12.18 -20.85 -30.70
N GLN A 10 -12.77 -20.38 -29.61
CA GLN A 10 -12.42 -19.05 -29.10
C GLN A 10 -12.14 -19.17 -27.60
N ALA A 11 -10.96 -19.71 -27.28
CA ALA A 11 -10.32 -19.41 -26.01
C ALA A 11 -10.12 -17.88 -25.95
N PRO A 12 -10.34 -17.21 -24.80
CA PRO A 12 -9.93 -15.83 -24.66
C PRO A 12 -8.42 -15.81 -24.88
N GLN A 13 -8.01 -15.21 -25.99
CA GLN A 13 -6.61 -14.96 -26.29
C GLN A 13 -6.10 -14.09 -25.14
N ALA A 14 -5.37 -14.70 -24.21
CA ALA A 14 -4.54 -13.96 -23.28
C ALA A 14 -3.58 -13.18 -24.17
N ALA A 15 -3.86 -11.89 -24.36
CA ALA A 15 -2.99 -10.97 -25.06
C ALA A 15 -1.56 -11.21 -24.56
N PRO A 16 -0.55 -11.22 -25.45
CA PRO A 16 0.83 -11.23 -24.99
C PRO A 16 0.95 -10.11 -23.97
N GLN A 17 1.24 -10.46 -22.72
CA GLN A 17 1.59 -9.47 -21.73
C GLN A 17 2.92 -8.91 -22.21
N GLU A 18 2.82 -7.89 -23.06
CA GLU A 18 3.91 -7.04 -23.50
C GLU A 18 4.61 -6.64 -22.22
N ALA A 19 5.73 -7.31 -21.95
CA ALA A 19 6.38 -7.32 -20.66
C ALA A 19 6.63 -5.87 -20.29
N ALA A 20 5.75 -5.33 -19.44
CA ALA A 20 5.80 -3.95 -19.02
C ALA A 20 7.18 -3.80 -18.42
N ARG A 21 8.02 -3.00 -19.09
CA ARG A 21 9.39 -2.78 -18.66
C ARG A 21 9.34 -2.50 -17.16
N PRO A 22 10.11 -3.25 -16.34
CA PRO A 22 9.99 -3.14 -14.90
C PRO A 22 10.10 -1.67 -14.52
N GLU A 23 9.09 -1.16 -13.81
CA GLU A 23 9.12 0.23 -13.38
C GLU A 23 10.40 0.46 -12.57
N PRO A 24 11.01 1.66 -12.68
CA PRO A 24 12.13 2.02 -11.82
C PRO A 24 11.80 1.76 -10.35
N GLU A 25 12.76 1.20 -9.63
CA GLU A 25 12.66 0.76 -8.23
C GLU A 25 12.02 1.83 -7.30
N TRP A 26 12.35 3.10 -7.53
CA TRP A 26 11.80 4.24 -6.80
C TRP A 26 10.30 4.47 -7.04
N LYS A 27 9.78 4.21 -8.24
CA LYS A 27 8.34 4.34 -8.55
C LYS A 27 7.54 3.26 -7.87
N ARG A 28 8.06 2.02 -7.87
CA ARG A 28 7.47 0.89 -7.17
C ARG A 28 7.41 1.15 -5.67
N ARG A 29 8.52 1.60 -5.07
CA ARG A 29 8.56 2.00 -3.65
C ARG A 29 7.54 3.09 -3.32
N ARG A 30 7.40 4.12 -4.16
CA ARG A 30 6.40 5.19 -3.95
C ARG A 30 4.96 4.67 -3.97
N ARG A 31 4.60 3.81 -4.94
CA ARG A 31 3.26 3.21 -5.02
C ARG A 31 2.95 2.34 -3.80
N LEU A 32 3.93 1.54 -3.37
CA LEU A 32 3.79 0.72 -2.16
C LEU A 32 3.63 1.60 -0.92
N ALA A 33 4.40 2.68 -0.79
CA ALA A 33 4.30 3.62 0.32
C ALA A 33 2.95 4.35 0.40
N GLU A 34 2.33 4.63 -0.74
CA GLU A 34 1.01 5.25 -0.81
C GLU A 34 -0.11 4.31 -0.30
N ILE A 35 0.03 2.99 -0.50
CA ILE A 35 -0.98 2.01 -0.10
C ILE A 35 -0.71 1.46 1.31
N PHE A 36 0.54 1.08 1.57
CA PHE A 36 0.95 0.31 2.75
C PHE A 36 1.69 1.17 3.79
N GLY A 37 2.04 2.42 3.46
CA GLY A 37 3.01 3.18 4.24
C GLY A 37 4.45 2.73 3.97
N ASP A 38 5.40 3.34 4.65
CA ASP A 38 6.82 2.98 4.49
C ASP A 38 7.05 1.48 4.76
N VAL A 39 7.95 0.86 4.01
CA VAL A 39 8.30 -0.56 4.14
C VAL A 39 9.11 -0.69 5.42
N GLU A 40 8.40 -0.83 6.53
CA GLU A 40 8.84 -1.10 7.90
C GLU A 40 10.08 -0.31 8.37
N PRO A 41 9.97 0.51 9.42
CA PRO A 41 11.13 1.19 9.96
C PRO A 41 12.22 0.18 10.34
N SER A 42 13.47 0.46 9.98
CA SER A 42 14.63 -0.39 10.32
C SER A 42 14.86 -0.56 11.82
N VAL A 43 14.17 0.25 12.63
CA VAL A 43 14.24 0.28 14.09
C VAL A 43 12.81 0.18 14.64
N THR A 44 12.66 -0.55 15.74
CA THR A 44 11.36 -0.65 16.42
C THR A 44 10.98 0.69 17.07
N SER A 45 9.70 0.90 17.37
CA SER A 45 9.24 2.17 17.96
C SER A 45 9.87 2.47 19.33
N ASP A 46 10.35 1.46 20.05
CA ASP A 46 10.99 1.61 21.37
C ASP A 46 12.47 2.03 21.26
N GLU A 47 13.11 1.78 20.11
CA GLU A 47 14.49 2.19 19.82
C GLU A 47 14.61 3.65 19.40
N ILE A 48 13.50 4.28 18.99
CA ILE A 48 13.48 5.68 18.53
C ILE A 48 13.41 6.62 19.75
N ASP A 49 14.38 7.54 19.80
CA ASP A 49 14.42 8.58 20.83
C ASP A 49 13.08 9.36 20.89
N PRO A 50 12.53 9.64 22.09
CA PRO A 50 11.28 10.38 22.23
C PRO A 50 11.27 11.74 21.50
N GLY A 51 12.43 12.40 21.40
CA GLY A 51 12.63 13.64 20.67
C GLY A 51 12.37 13.51 19.18
N GLU A 52 12.87 12.44 18.54
CA GLU A 52 12.60 12.15 17.13
C GLU A 52 11.14 11.72 16.88
N ARG A 53 10.55 10.94 17.80
CA ARG A 53 9.12 10.59 17.72
C ARG A 53 8.22 11.83 17.77
N SER A 54 8.60 12.85 18.53
CA SER A 54 7.85 14.10 18.62
C SER A 54 7.87 14.90 17.30
N ALA A 55 8.98 14.86 16.54
CA ALA A 55 9.10 15.49 15.24
C ALA A 55 8.23 14.79 14.16
N ALA A 56 8.13 13.46 14.21
CA ALA A 56 7.18 12.70 13.37
C ALA A 56 5.72 13.01 13.75
N ARG A 57 5.44 13.15 15.05
CA ARG A 57 4.11 13.49 15.59
C ARG A 57 3.70 14.95 15.35
N ALA A 58 4.63 15.85 15.05
CA ALA A 58 4.31 17.23 14.67
C ALA A 58 3.46 17.33 13.40
N LYS A 59 3.40 16.26 12.60
CA LYS A 59 2.47 16.09 11.46
C LYS A 59 1.17 15.38 11.85
N GLU A 60 0.74 15.45 13.10
CA GLU A 60 -0.51 14.83 13.53
C GLU A 60 -1.68 15.38 12.69
N SER A 61 -2.41 14.47 12.05
CA SER A 61 -3.55 14.80 11.19
C SER A 61 -4.73 15.30 12.03
N ALA A 62 -5.66 16.03 11.41
CA ALA A 62 -6.91 16.44 12.09
C ALA A 62 -7.71 15.22 12.59
N SER A 63 -7.65 14.11 11.86
CA SER A 63 -8.31 12.86 12.20
C SER A 63 -7.75 12.22 13.48
N GLU A 64 -6.42 12.22 13.66
CA GLU A 64 -5.78 11.68 14.88
C GLU A 64 -6.11 12.51 16.12
N ARG A 65 -6.15 13.85 15.98
CA ARG A 65 -6.55 14.74 17.08
C ARG A 65 -7.99 14.48 17.53
N TRP A 66 -8.88 14.29 16.57
CA TRP A 66 -10.28 13.97 16.87
C TRP A 66 -10.39 12.61 17.58
N LEU A 67 -9.69 11.57 17.10
CA LEU A 67 -9.71 10.24 17.70
C LEU A 67 -9.21 10.23 19.15
N LYS A 68 -8.11 10.93 19.44
CA LYS A 68 -7.58 11.07 20.81
C LYS A 68 -8.55 11.80 21.74
N SER A 69 -9.33 12.73 21.19
CA SER A 69 -10.35 13.46 21.95
C SER A 69 -11.58 12.62 22.28
N GLN A 70 -11.71 11.42 21.68
CA GLN A 70 -12.79 10.47 21.98
C GLN A 70 -12.40 9.43 23.03
N VAL A 71 -11.16 9.44 23.54
CA VAL A 71 -10.72 8.48 24.56
C VAL A 71 -11.40 8.78 25.90
N PRO A 72 -12.17 7.83 26.48
CA PRO A 72 -12.81 8.01 27.77
C PRO A 72 -11.79 8.21 28.92
N PRO A 73 -12.14 8.96 29.98
CA PRO A 73 -11.21 9.39 31.02
C PRO A 73 -10.64 8.27 31.91
N HIS A 74 -11.05 7.02 31.72
CA HIS A 74 -10.62 5.87 32.53
C HIS A 74 -9.49 5.04 31.90
N HIS A 75 -8.88 5.50 30.80
CA HIS A 75 -7.73 4.84 30.17
C HIS A 75 -6.37 5.41 30.63
N GLY A 76 -6.18 5.54 31.94
CA GLY A 76 -4.95 6.08 32.52
C GLY A 76 -4.65 5.55 33.93
N GLY A 77 -4.86 4.25 34.14
CA GLY A 77 -4.33 3.55 35.30
C GLY A 77 -2.88 3.17 35.09
#